data_AF-A0A7W0Z9L5-F1
#
_entry.id   AF-A0A7W0Z9L5-F1
#
_cell.length_a   1.000
_cell.length_b   1.000
_cell.length_c   1.000
_cell.angle_alpha   90.00
_cell.angle_beta   90.00
_cell.angle_gamma   90.00
#
_symmetry.space_group_name_H-M   'P 1'
#
loop_
_entity.id
_entity.type
_entity.pdbx_description
1 polymer ?
#
loop_
_entity_poly.entity_id
_entity_poly.type
_entity_poly.pdbx_seq_one_letter_code
_entity_poly.pdbx_strand_id
1 'polypeptide(L)'
;AILTTDRGPKRAALELALASGTVRLAAQAKGAGMISPHFATMLCFVETDAAVESATLDLLTGVCVKRSFDRISVDGQLSTNDAIFVLASGAAGVAVEPESDDELRLGEALDALLRQLALEIVADGEGATRVGRVVVRGAGELVEPVARAVADSPLVKAALLGADPNFGRVLQAAGQALAGRAPFVVDLDIEGRRVVSGSEVVELSDAEWRALEQAVAAPEVDFELTVPGSGSETEVFFSDLTHEYVRINAEYST
;
A
#
# COMPACT_ATOMS: atom_id res chain seq x y z
N ALA A 1 18.96 3.87 13.42
CA ALA A 1 20.16 3.12 13.04
C ALA A 1 19.90 2.04 11.98
N ILE A 2 18.66 1.89 11.47
CA ILE A 2 18.33 0.93 10.39
C ILE A 2 18.11 1.60 9.02
N LEU A 3 18.21 2.93 8.93
CA LEU A 3 17.90 3.71 7.73
C LEU A 3 18.99 3.57 6.68
N THR A 4 18.58 3.65 5.42
CA THR A 4 19.45 3.61 4.23
C THR A 4 19.22 4.85 3.37
N THR A 5 18.49 4.73 2.27
CA THR A 5 18.06 5.82 1.37
C THR A 5 16.80 6.54 1.86
N ASP A 6 16.20 6.07 2.96
CA ASP A 6 15.08 6.70 3.65
C ASP A 6 15.36 8.19 3.95
N ARG A 7 14.39 9.09 3.73
CA ARG A 7 14.55 10.51 4.10
C ARG A 7 14.43 10.71 5.61
N GLY A 8 13.70 9.84 6.29
CA GLY A 8 13.46 9.94 7.72
C GLY A 8 13.09 8.62 8.41
N PRO A 9 13.15 8.60 9.76
CA PRO A 9 12.73 7.45 10.55
C PRO A 9 11.22 7.24 10.48
N LYS A 10 10.80 6.00 10.27
CA LYS A 10 9.40 5.56 10.24
C LYS A 10 9.10 4.79 11.52
N ARG A 11 8.22 5.34 12.36
CA ARG A 11 7.97 4.84 13.72
C ARG A 11 6.53 5.09 14.13
N ALA A 12 5.93 4.10 14.75
CA ALA A 12 4.59 4.21 15.30
C ALA A 12 4.52 3.50 16.66
N ALA A 13 3.69 4.00 17.56
CA ALA A 13 3.47 3.38 18.86
C ALA A 13 2.03 3.61 19.33
N LEU A 14 1.47 2.63 20.01
CA LEU A 14 0.11 2.65 20.54
C LEU A 14 0.09 2.10 21.97
N GLU A 15 -0.78 2.67 22.81
CA GLU A 15 -1.23 2.02 24.04
C GLU A 15 -2.62 1.43 23.78
N LEU A 16 -2.80 0.16 24.13
CA LEU A 16 -4.01 -0.60 23.87
C LEU A 16 -4.63 -1.05 25.20
N ALA A 17 -5.86 -0.62 25.46
CA ALA A 17 -6.64 -1.12 26.58
C ALA A 17 -7.29 -2.47 26.21
N LEU A 18 -6.95 -3.49 26.98
CA LEU A 18 -7.51 -4.84 26.93
C LEU A 18 -8.37 -5.10 28.17
N ALA A 19 -9.06 -6.24 28.22
CA ALA A 19 -9.98 -6.52 29.32
C ALA A 19 -9.29 -6.62 30.69
N SER A 20 -8.07 -7.17 30.71
CA SER A 20 -7.30 -7.42 31.94
C SER A 20 -6.21 -6.38 32.23
N GLY A 21 -6.01 -5.38 31.36
CA GLY A 21 -5.03 -4.32 31.56
C GLY A 21 -4.68 -3.56 30.27
N THR A 22 -3.64 -2.73 30.34
CA THR A 22 -3.13 -1.98 29.19
C THR A 22 -1.82 -2.59 28.72
N VAL A 23 -1.68 -2.76 27.41
CA VAL A 23 -0.43 -3.17 26.75
C VAL A 23 0.05 -2.07 25.82
N ARG A 24 1.32 -2.13 25.43
CA ARG A 24 1.96 -1.22 24.49
C ARG A 24 2.45 -1.98 23.28
N LEU A 25 2.37 -1.31 22.13
CA LEU A 25 2.95 -1.75 20.89
C LEU A 25 3.80 -0.62 20.34
N ALA A 26 5.00 -0.93 19.88
CA ALA A 26 5.87 0.01 19.18
C ALA A 26 6.42 -0.68 17.93
N ALA A 27 6.50 0.05 16.83
CA ALA A 27 6.99 -0.46 15.57
C ALA A 27 7.89 0.57 14.88
N GLN A 28 8.88 0.08 14.15
CA GLN A 28 9.72 0.89 13.28
C GLN A 28 10.01 0.13 11.98
N ALA A 29 10.11 0.86 10.87
CA ALA A 29 10.46 0.29 9.58
C ALA A 29 11.54 1.09 8.85
N LYS A 30 12.23 0.42 7.93
CA LYS A 30 13.06 1.01 6.87
C LYS A 30 12.57 0.50 5.53
N GLY A 31 12.64 1.36 4.51
CA GLY A 31 12.27 1.06 3.13
C GLY A 31 11.99 2.36 2.38
N ALA A 32 12.56 2.50 1.19
CA ALA A 32 12.36 3.67 0.33
C ALA A 32 12.61 3.35 -1.16
N GLY A 33 13.45 2.35 -1.47
CA GLY A 33 13.62 1.77 -2.79
C GLY A 33 13.59 0.24 -2.74
N MET A 34 13.49 -0.40 -3.90
CA MET A 34 13.24 -1.83 -4.06
C MET A 34 12.01 -2.30 -3.28
N ILE A 35 10.87 -1.64 -3.52
CA ILE A 35 9.60 -1.93 -2.85
C ILE A 35 8.56 -2.37 -3.88
N SER A 36 8.32 -3.68 -4.00
CA SER A 36 7.15 -4.29 -4.63
C SER A 36 6.89 -5.68 -4.02
N PRO A 37 5.88 -5.85 -3.15
CA PRO A 37 5.77 -7.00 -2.27
C PRO A 37 5.44 -8.32 -2.97
N HIS A 38 6.43 -9.19 -2.92
CA HIS A 38 6.38 -10.60 -2.51
C HIS A 38 7.59 -10.86 -1.59
N PHE A 39 7.74 -9.98 -0.57
CA PHE A 39 8.97 -9.59 0.14
C PHE A 39 9.85 -8.59 -0.66
N ALA A 40 9.78 -7.29 -0.32
CA ALA A 40 10.58 -6.17 -0.90
C ALA A 40 11.36 -5.36 0.18
N THR A 41 12.43 -4.57 -0.13
CA THR A 41 13.61 -4.14 0.74
C THR A 41 13.19 -3.39 1.99
N MET A 42 12.61 -4.15 2.89
CA MET A 42 11.92 -3.65 4.06
C MET A 42 12.34 -4.44 5.28
N LEU A 43 12.80 -3.70 6.28
CA LEU A 43 13.04 -4.23 7.62
C LEU A 43 12.03 -3.59 8.55
N CYS A 44 11.22 -4.40 9.23
CA CYS A 44 10.29 -3.94 10.25
C CYS A 44 10.55 -4.66 11.56
N PHE A 45 10.55 -3.90 12.65
CA PHE A 45 10.69 -4.40 14.01
C PHE A 45 9.49 -3.91 14.82
N VAL A 46 8.78 -4.84 15.43
CA VAL A 46 7.62 -4.59 16.28
C VAL A 46 7.89 -5.19 17.66
N GLU A 47 7.59 -4.43 18.69
CA GLU A 47 7.75 -4.82 20.08
C GLU A 47 6.42 -4.62 20.82
N THR A 48 6.05 -5.59 21.66
CA THR A 48 4.91 -5.47 22.57
C THR A 48 5.21 -6.07 23.95
N ASP A 49 4.57 -5.52 24.97
CA ASP A 49 4.60 -6.04 26.35
C ASP A 49 3.41 -6.95 26.69
N ALA A 50 2.52 -7.21 25.73
CA ALA A 50 1.47 -8.22 25.84
C ALA A 50 2.04 -9.64 26.01
N ALA A 51 1.36 -10.48 26.80
CA ALA A 51 1.67 -11.90 26.92
C ALA A 51 0.80 -12.69 25.94
N VAL A 52 1.37 -13.05 24.78
CA VAL A 52 0.68 -13.74 23.68
C VAL A 52 1.48 -14.97 23.25
N GLU A 53 0.78 -16.04 22.89
CA GLU A 53 1.42 -17.25 22.38
C GLU A 53 2.06 -17.01 21.00
N SER A 54 3.20 -17.64 20.72
CA SER A 54 3.92 -17.51 19.45
C SER A 54 3.03 -17.79 18.24
N ALA A 55 2.19 -18.84 18.29
CA ALA A 55 1.33 -19.21 17.17
C ALA A 55 0.29 -18.11 16.84
N THR A 56 -0.29 -17.50 17.87
CA THR A 56 -1.21 -16.36 17.74
C THR A 56 -0.49 -15.14 17.17
N LEU A 57 0.72 -14.83 17.70
CA LEU A 57 1.51 -13.72 17.22
C LEU A 57 1.93 -13.88 15.76
N ASP A 58 2.34 -15.08 15.35
CA ASP A 58 2.71 -15.41 13.97
C ASP A 58 1.50 -15.28 13.03
N LEU A 59 0.32 -15.76 13.45
CA LEU A 59 -0.92 -15.63 12.69
C LEU A 59 -1.29 -14.16 12.47
N LEU A 60 -1.33 -13.37 13.55
CA LEU A 60 -1.63 -11.93 13.48
C LEU A 60 -0.62 -11.20 12.59
N THR A 61 0.67 -11.52 12.73
CA THR A 61 1.73 -10.94 11.89
C THR A 61 1.49 -11.23 10.43
N GLY A 62 1.24 -12.49 10.05
CA GLY A 62 1.01 -12.87 8.66
C GLY A 62 -0.22 -12.22 8.03
N VAL A 63 -1.30 -12.05 8.81
CA VAL A 63 -2.51 -11.35 8.34
C VAL A 63 -2.26 -9.85 8.17
N CYS A 64 -1.62 -9.20 9.14
CA CYS A 64 -1.36 -7.76 9.10
C CYS A 64 -0.37 -7.40 7.99
N VAL A 65 0.68 -8.20 7.75
CA VAL A 65 1.62 -8.00 6.63
C VAL A 65 0.88 -7.99 5.29
N LYS A 66 -0.02 -8.95 5.07
CA LYS A 66 -0.84 -9.04 3.86
C LYS A 66 -1.75 -7.83 3.61
N ARG A 67 -2.08 -7.08 4.67
CA ARG A 67 -2.98 -5.91 4.64
C ARG A 67 -2.24 -4.56 4.68
N SER A 68 -0.91 -4.60 4.85
CA SER A 68 -0.07 -3.41 5.00
C SER A 68 1.08 -3.44 3.99
N PHE A 69 2.20 -4.08 4.32
CA PHE A 69 3.37 -4.12 3.48
C PHE A 69 3.09 -4.80 2.14
N ASP A 70 2.23 -5.82 2.07
CA ASP A 70 1.82 -6.43 0.80
C ASP A 70 0.81 -5.59 0.01
N ARG A 71 0.60 -4.32 0.38
CA ARG A 71 -0.32 -3.38 -0.27
C ARG A 71 0.39 -2.10 -0.72
N ILE A 72 1.73 -2.09 -0.77
CA ILE A 72 2.49 -0.91 -1.19
C ILE A 72 3.39 -1.21 -2.40
N SER A 73 3.86 -0.18 -3.13
CA SER A 73 4.92 -0.29 -4.14
C SER A 73 5.64 1.06 -4.31
N VAL A 74 6.95 1.05 -4.52
CA VAL A 74 7.72 2.25 -4.91
C VAL A 74 8.20 2.11 -6.35
N ASP A 75 8.88 1.03 -6.71
CA ASP A 75 9.54 0.89 -8.01
C ASP A 75 9.22 -0.43 -8.72
N GLY A 76 8.28 -1.21 -8.19
CA GLY A 76 7.95 -2.50 -8.79
C GLY A 76 9.05 -3.55 -8.59
N GLN A 77 10.12 -3.26 -7.82
CA GLN A 77 11.25 -4.16 -7.66
C GLN A 77 11.19 -4.93 -6.34
N LEU A 78 11.27 -6.26 -6.45
CA LEU A 78 11.36 -7.18 -5.33
C LEU A 78 12.77 -7.18 -4.75
N SER A 79 12.88 -7.32 -3.43
CA SER A 79 14.15 -7.39 -2.72
C SER A 79 14.54 -8.80 -2.37
N THR A 80 15.75 -8.93 -1.83
CA THR A 80 16.33 -10.20 -1.39
C THR A 80 16.44 -10.34 0.13
N ASN A 81 16.05 -9.33 0.92
CA ASN A 81 16.43 -9.22 2.34
C ASN A 81 15.28 -8.90 3.31
N ASP A 82 14.04 -9.16 2.95
CA ASP A 82 12.92 -8.53 3.64
C ASP A 82 12.51 -9.32 4.84
N ALA A 83 12.34 -8.59 5.93
CA ALA A 83 12.15 -9.21 7.22
C ALA A 83 11.27 -8.34 8.09
N ILE A 84 10.32 -9.00 8.74
CA ILE A 84 9.58 -8.46 9.87
C ILE A 84 9.88 -9.30 11.09
N PHE A 85 10.16 -8.64 12.20
CA PHE A 85 10.38 -9.27 13.50
C PHE A 85 9.36 -8.71 14.47
N VAL A 86 8.53 -9.56 15.07
CA VAL A 86 7.56 -9.18 16.09
C VAL A 86 7.94 -9.86 17.40
N LEU A 87 8.21 -9.06 18.42
CA LEU A 87 8.68 -9.53 19.73
C LEU A 87 7.63 -9.21 20.79
N ALA A 88 7.12 -10.24 21.47
CA ALA A 88 6.23 -10.09 22.62
C ALA A 88 6.93 -10.52 23.91
N SER A 89 7.10 -9.58 24.84
CA SER A 89 7.85 -9.81 26.08
C SER A 89 7.01 -10.33 27.24
N GLY A 90 5.68 -10.13 27.22
CA GLY A 90 4.79 -10.44 28.35
C GLY A 90 5.00 -9.56 29.59
N ALA A 91 5.82 -8.51 29.52
CA ALA A 91 6.18 -7.68 30.67
C ALA A 91 5.00 -6.95 31.33
N ALA A 92 3.89 -6.74 30.61
CA ALA A 92 2.68 -6.15 31.17
C ALA A 92 1.88 -7.14 32.06
N GLY A 93 2.15 -8.44 31.96
CA GLY A 93 1.35 -9.47 32.65
C GLY A 93 -0.09 -9.59 32.15
N VAL A 94 -0.41 -8.97 31.01
CA VAL A 94 -1.73 -8.98 30.37
C VAL A 94 -1.74 -10.08 29.31
N ALA A 95 -2.49 -11.15 29.57
CA ALA A 95 -2.60 -12.29 28.66
C ALA A 95 -3.58 -12.01 27.52
N VAL A 96 -3.19 -12.39 26.30
CA VAL A 96 -4.02 -12.36 25.10
C VAL A 96 -4.22 -13.79 24.63
N GLU A 97 -5.42 -14.32 24.88
CA GLU A 97 -5.79 -15.68 24.53
C GLU A 97 -6.24 -15.77 23.06
N PRO A 98 -5.97 -16.89 22.36
CA PRO A 98 -6.52 -17.13 21.03
C PRO A 98 -8.05 -17.09 21.01
N GLU A 99 -8.61 -16.68 19.88
CA GLU A 99 -10.04 -16.53 19.60
C GLU A 99 -10.78 -15.59 20.56
N SER A 100 -10.05 -14.65 21.19
CA SER A 100 -10.62 -13.68 22.13
C SER A 100 -10.83 -12.30 21.53
N ASP A 101 -11.69 -11.49 22.15
CA ASP A 101 -11.85 -10.07 21.79
C ASP A 101 -10.54 -9.29 21.95
N ASP A 102 -9.69 -9.68 22.89
CA ASP A 102 -8.39 -9.05 23.11
C ASP A 102 -7.36 -9.44 22.03
N GLU A 103 -7.45 -10.65 21.44
CA GLU A 103 -6.68 -11.02 20.25
C GLU A 103 -7.08 -10.15 19.06
N LEU A 104 -8.39 -9.98 18.83
CA LEU A 104 -8.89 -9.12 17.75
C LEU A 104 -8.37 -7.69 17.91
N ARG A 105 -8.48 -7.11 19.11
CA ARG A 105 -7.97 -5.76 19.41
C ARG A 105 -6.46 -5.65 19.22
N LEU A 106 -5.70 -6.68 19.62
CA LEU A 106 -4.25 -6.71 19.40
C LEU A 106 -3.92 -6.75 17.91
N GLY A 107 -4.65 -7.56 17.15
CA GLY A 107 -4.55 -7.63 15.69
C GLY A 107 -4.87 -6.30 15.01
N GLU A 108 -5.94 -5.62 15.42
CA GLU A 108 -6.30 -4.28 14.90
C GLU A 108 -5.22 -3.23 15.20
N ALA A 109 -4.66 -3.25 16.42
CA ALA A 109 -3.56 -2.36 16.78
C ALA A 109 -2.29 -2.64 15.96
N LEU A 110 -1.97 -3.92 15.72
CA LEU A 110 -0.86 -4.32 14.86
C LEU A 110 -1.09 -3.90 13.41
N ASP A 111 -2.28 -4.14 12.86
CA ASP A 111 -2.68 -3.74 11.50
C ASP A 111 -2.53 -2.23 11.32
N ALA A 112 -3.00 -1.44 12.29
CA ALA A 112 -2.87 0.02 12.27
C ALA A 112 -1.40 0.49 12.26
N LEU A 113 -0.54 -0.10 13.11
CA LEU A 113 0.88 0.21 13.13
C LEU A 113 1.56 -0.14 11.80
N LEU A 114 1.36 -1.35 11.30
CA LEU A 114 2.03 -1.80 10.09
C LEU A 114 1.52 -1.03 8.87
N ARG A 115 0.22 -0.74 8.79
CA ARG A 115 -0.36 0.05 7.71
C ARG A 115 0.17 1.49 7.72
N GLN A 116 0.28 2.13 8.89
CA GLN A 116 0.92 3.44 8.99
C GLN A 116 2.35 3.41 8.44
N LEU A 117 3.17 2.44 8.89
CA LEU A 117 4.55 2.30 8.43
C LEU A 117 4.64 2.01 6.92
N ALA A 118 3.74 1.20 6.38
CA ALA A 118 3.69 0.91 4.95
C ALA A 118 3.40 2.18 4.13
N LEU A 119 2.44 3.00 4.57
CA LEU A 119 2.14 4.28 3.92
C LEU A 119 3.30 5.27 4.04
N GLU A 120 3.97 5.32 5.19
CA GLU A 120 5.18 6.10 5.38
C GLU A 120 6.30 5.65 4.43
N ILE A 121 6.43 4.34 4.11
CA ILE A 121 7.39 3.84 3.10
C ILE A 121 7.04 4.39 1.71
N VAL A 122 5.78 4.35 1.30
CA VAL A 122 5.36 4.84 -0.02
C VAL A 122 5.58 6.34 -0.15
N ALA A 123 5.15 7.10 0.86
CA ALA A 123 5.33 8.54 0.89
C ALA A 123 6.82 8.92 0.91
N ASP A 124 7.65 8.10 1.54
CA ASP A 124 9.12 8.25 1.63
C ASP A 124 9.89 7.52 0.52
N GLY A 125 9.21 7.09 -0.54
CA GLY A 125 9.85 6.47 -1.70
C GLY A 125 10.99 7.34 -2.24
N GLU A 126 12.03 6.71 -2.80
CA GLU A 126 13.21 7.41 -3.30
C GLU A 126 12.84 8.50 -4.32
N GLY A 127 12.98 9.77 -3.92
CA GLY A 127 12.61 10.92 -4.73
C GLY A 127 11.11 11.12 -4.91
N ALA A 128 10.25 10.38 -4.20
CA ALA A 128 8.80 10.47 -4.30
C ALA A 128 8.28 11.82 -3.76
N THR A 129 7.27 12.35 -4.44
CA THR A 129 6.59 13.60 -4.05
C THR A 129 5.08 13.44 -3.89
N ARG A 130 4.51 12.37 -4.44
CA ARG A 130 3.07 12.10 -4.44
C ARG A 130 2.80 10.62 -4.23
N VAL A 131 1.63 10.31 -3.69
CA VAL A 131 1.14 8.96 -3.46
C VAL A 131 -0.13 8.72 -4.27
N GLY A 132 -0.20 7.60 -4.96
CA GLY A 132 -1.41 7.08 -5.57
C GLY A 132 -1.96 5.93 -4.75
N ARG A 133 -3.28 5.78 -4.71
CA ARG A 133 -3.95 4.57 -4.22
C ARG A 133 -4.83 4.03 -5.32
N VAL A 134 -4.61 2.79 -5.72
CA VAL A 134 -5.48 2.09 -6.67
C VAL A 134 -6.28 1.02 -5.93
N VAL A 135 -7.60 1.12 -6.01
CA VAL A 135 -8.53 0.07 -5.58
C VAL A 135 -9.04 -0.66 -6.81
N VAL A 136 -9.01 -1.99 -6.78
CA VAL A 136 -9.56 -2.81 -7.87
C VAL A 136 -10.61 -3.76 -7.33
N ARG A 137 -11.79 -3.75 -7.94
CA ARG A 137 -12.93 -4.63 -7.62
C ARG A 137 -13.26 -5.54 -8.80
N GLY A 138 -13.59 -6.80 -8.55
CA GLY A 138 -13.93 -7.76 -9.60
C GLY A 138 -13.76 -9.21 -9.17
N ALA A 139 -13.47 -10.10 -10.12
CA ALA A 139 -13.11 -11.49 -9.83
C ALA A 139 -11.74 -11.58 -9.12
N GLY A 140 -11.62 -12.49 -8.15
CA GLY A 140 -10.45 -12.58 -7.27
C GLY A 140 -9.11 -12.80 -7.98
N GLU A 141 -9.10 -13.55 -9.09
CA GLU A 141 -7.90 -13.79 -9.90
C GLU A 141 -7.44 -12.57 -10.72
N LEU A 142 -8.27 -11.54 -10.82
CA LEU A 142 -8.00 -10.33 -11.61
C LEU A 142 -7.58 -9.14 -10.75
N VAL A 143 -8.14 -9.00 -9.54
CA VAL A 143 -7.98 -7.76 -8.76
C VAL A 143 -6.52 -7.46 -8.42
N GLU A 144 -5.77 -8.44 -7.90
CA GLU A 144 -4.36 -8.22 -7.50
C GLU A 144 -3.44 -7.96 -8.71
N PRO A 145 -3.46 -8.77 -9.78
CA PRO A 145 -2.63 -8.50 -10.95
C PRO A 145 -2.90 -7.13 -11.59
N VAL A 146 -4.16 -6.69 -11.62
CA VAL A 146 -4.52 -5.40 -12.20
C VAL A 146 -4.09 -4.24 -11.31
N ALA A 147 -4.31 -4.33 -9.99
CA ALA A 147 -3.89 -3.28 -9.06
C ALA A 147 -2.37 -3.07 -9.13
N ARG A 148 -1.61 -4.17 -9.17
CA ARG A 148 -0.15 -4.16 -9.32
C ARG A 148 0.30 -3.57 -10.65
N ALA A 149 -0.32 -3.97 -11.76
CA ALA A 149 0.03 -3.43 -13.07
C ALA A 149 -0.17 -1.91 -13.15
N VAL A 150 -1.24 -1.38 -12.53
CA VAL A 150 -1.47 0.07 -12.46
C VAL A 150 -0.43 0.75 -11.57
N ALA A 151 -0.22 0.24 -10.35
CA ALA A 151 0.70 0.81 -9.36
C ALA A 151 2.17 0.82 -9.82
N ASP A 152 2.58 -0.20 -10.57
CA ASP A 152 3.95 -0.38 -11.04
C ASP A 152 4.19 0.24 -12.43
N SER A 153 3.15 0.75 -13.10
CA SER A 153 3.28 1.32 -14.45
C SER A 153 4.07 2.64 -14.43
N PRO A 154 5.22 2.72 -15.12
CA PRO A 154 5.99 3.97 -15.20
C PRO A 154 5.17 5.13 -15.79
N LEU A 155 4.25 4.85 -16.71
CA LEU A 155 3.39 5.86 -17.32
C LEU A 155 2.39 6.41 -16.31
N VAL A 156 1.76 5.55 -15.50
CA VAL A 156 0.82 5.97 -14.44
C VAL A 156 1.57 6.79 -13.39
N LYS A 157 2.73 6.30 -12.92
CA LYS A 157 3.56 6.99 -11.92
C LYS A 157 4.09 8.35 -12.42
N ALA A 158 4.39 8.47 -13.71
CA ALA A 158 4.77 9.75 -14.32
C ALA A 158 3.58 10.70 -14.49
N ALA A 159 2.37 10.18 -14.75
CA ALA A 159 1.15 11.00 -14.78
C ALA A 159 0.81 11.53 -13.39
N LEU A 160 0.97 10.69 -12.36
CA LEU A 160 0.81 11.08 -10.96
C LEU A 160 1.74 12.23 -10.58
N LEU A 161 3.04 12.15 -10.91
CA LEU A 161 3.99 13.26 -10.73
C LEU A 161 3.49 14.55 -11.38
N GLY A 162 3.00 14.44 -12.62
CA GLY A 162 2.54 15.55 -13.43
C GLY A 162 1.20 16.16 -13.01
N ALA A 163 0.52 15.60 -11.99
CA ALA A 163 -0.87 15.94 -11.67
C ALA A 163 -1.80 15.82 -12.89
N ASP A 164 -1.55 14.83 -13.76
CA ASP A 164 -2.31 14.61 -14.99
C ASP A 164 -3.34 13.49 -14.76
N PRO A 165 -4.66 13.75 -14.86
CA PRO A 165 -5.71 12.74 -14.69
C PRO A 165 -5.79 11.79 -15.91
N ASN A 166 -4.66 11.19 -16.27
CA ASN A 166 -4.47 10.43 -17.50
C ASN A 166 -5.06 9.02 -17.39
N PHE A 167 -6.38 8.95 -17.45
CA PHE A 167 -7.13 7.69 -17.40
C PHE A 167 -6.67 6.69 -18.48
N GLY A 168 -6.22 7.17 -19.65
CA GLY A 168 -5.70 6.31 -20.72
C GLY A 168 -4.48 5.47 -20.31
N ARG A 169 -3.57 6.01 -19.48
CA ARG A 169 -2.42 5.27 -18.95
C ARG A 169 -2.83 4.22 -17.91
N VAL A 170 -3.83 4.53 -17.09
CA VAL A 170 -4.42 3.58 -16.14
C VAL A 170 -5.08 2.41 -16.88
N LEU A 171 -5.90 2.72 -17.89
CA LEU A 171 -6.55 1.73 -18.75
C LEU A 171 -5.54 0.87 -19.52
N GLN A 172 -4.45 1.46 -20.01
CA GLN A 172 -3.40 0.73 -20.71
C GLN A 172 -2.73 -0.31 -19.79
N ALA A 173 -2.40 0.07 -18.55
CA ALA A 173 -1.81 -0.84 -17.58
C ALA A 173 -2.78 -1.95 -17.17
N ALA A 174 -4.04 -1.61 -16.88
CA ALA A 174 -5.08 -2.58 -16.57
C ALA A 174 -5.33 -3.56 -17.74
N GLY A 175 -5.37 -3.04 -18.97
CA GLY A 175 -5.56 -3.84 -20.18
C GLY A 175 -4.44 -4.86 -20.40
N GLN A 176 -3.19 -4.50 -20.09
CA GLN A 176 -2.07 -5.44 -20.12
C GLN A 176 -2.25 -6.58 -19.11
N ALA A 177 -2.70 -6.28 -17.90
CA ALA A 177 -2.95 -7.29 -16.87
C ALA A 177 -4.14 -8.21 -17.21
N LEU A 178 -5.16 -7.68 -17.88
CA LEU A 178 -6.35 -8.44 -18.29
C LEU A 178 -6.14 -9.25 -19.58
N ALA A 179 -5.11 -8.95 -20.36
CA ALA A 179 -4.84 -9.59 -21.65
C ALA A 179 -4.77 -11.13 -21.51
N GLY A 180 -5.65 -11.83 -22.22
CA GLY A 180 -5.75 -13.29 -22.18
C GLY A 180 -6.40 -13.87 -20.92
N ARG A 181 -6.89 -13.03 -19.99
CA ARG A 181 -7.54 -13.44 -18.73
C ARG A 181 -9.02 -13.11 -18.70
N ALA A 182 -9.41 -11.95 -19.23
CA ALA A 182 -10.78 -11.46 -19.22
C ALA A 182 -11.04 -10.48 -20.38
N PRO A 183 -12.30 -10.26 -20.78
CA PRO A 183 -12.61 -9.17 -21.70
C PRO A 183 -12.25 -7.82 -21.08
N PHE A 184 -11.85 -6.86 -21.91
CA PHE A 184 -11.55 -5.50 -21.47
C PHE A 184 -12.86 -4.70 -21.29
N VAL A 185 -13.57 -4.98 -20.21
CA VAL A 185 -14.77 -4.25 -19.75
C VAL A 185 -14.45 -3.69 -18.39
N VAL A 186 -14.22 -2.38 -18.30
CA VAL A 186 -13.78 -1.72 -17.07
C VAL A 186 -14.53 -0.42 -16.81
N ASP A 187 -14.75 -0.14 -15.53
CA ASP A 187 -15.09 1.20 -15.04
C ASP A 187 -13.87 1.79 -14.35
N LEU A 188 -13.64 3.09 -14.51
CA LEU A 188 -12.59 3.83 -13.82
C LEU A 188 -13.16 5.13 -13.25
N ASP A 189 -12.95 5.31 -11.95
CA ASP A 189 -13.16 6.53 -11.20
C ASP A 189 -11.79 7.09 -10.77
N ILE A 190 -11.58 8.40 -10.92
CA ILE A 190 -10.41 9.11 -10.42
C ILE A 190 -10.93 10.19 -9.48
N GLU A 191 -10.46 10.22 -8.22
CA GLU A 191 -10.96 11.16 -7.21
C GLU A 191 -12.50 11.13 -7.08
N GLY A 192 -13.09 9.93 -7.16
CA GLY A 192 -14.54 9.72 -7.11
C GLY A 192 -15.31 10.20 -8.35
N ARG A 193 -14.61 10.65 -9.40
CA ARG A 193 -15.20 11.01 -10.70
C ARG A 193 -15.05 9.87 -11.68
N ARG A 194 -16.17 9.29 -12.09
CA ARG A 194 -16.26 8.36 -13.22
C ARG A 194 -15.74 9.00 -14.51
N VAL A 195 -14.66 8.46 -15.05
CA VAL A 195 -14.03 8.89 -16.32
C VAL A 195 -14.19 7.86 -17.43
N VAL A 196 -14.38 6.59 -17.08
CA VAL A 196 -14.60 5.48 -18.02
C VAL A 196 -15.69 4.59 -17.48
N SER A 197 -16.69 4.25 -18.29
CA SER A 197 -17.76 3.33 -17.91
C SER A 197 -17.96 2.27 -18.98
N GLY A 198 -17.90 0.99 -18.62
CA GLY A 198 -18.05 -0.11 -19.57
C GLY A 198 -17.05 -0.06 -20.73
N SER A 199 -15.83 0.42 -20.46
CA SER A 199 -14.77 0.71 -21.45
C SER A 199 -15.05 1.85 -22.43
N GLU A 200 -16.11 2.64 -22.23
CA GLU A 200 -16.36 3.87 -22.97
C GLU A 200 -15.95 5.09 -22.14
N VAL A 201 -15.37 6.09 -22.78
CA VAL A 201 -15.01 7.35 -22.11
C VAL A 201 -16.29 8.08 -21.75
N VAL A 202 -16.40 8.51 -20.49
CA VAL A 202 -17.51 9.34 -20.05
C VAL A 202 -17.29 10.78 -20.52
N GLU A 203 -18.28 11.35 -21.20
CA GLU A 203 -18.25 12.76 -21.59
C GLU A 203 -18.34 13.64 -20.34
N LEU A 204 -17.27 14.37 -20.05
CA LEU A 204 -17.22 15.38 -18.99
C LEU A 204 -17.27 16.78 -19.60
N SER A 205 -18.00 17.68 -18.95
CA SER A 205 -17.97 19.10 -19.27
C SER A 205 -16.62 19.73 -18.91
N ASP A 206 -16.31 20.89 -19.50
CA ASP A 206 -15.10 21.67 -19.17
C ASP A 206 -14.97 21.96 -17.66
N ALA A 207 -16.08 22.18 -16.97
CA ALA A 207 -16.09 22.43 -15.53
C ALA A 207 -15.71 21.18 -14.72
N GLU A 208 -16.16 20.01 -15.16
CA GLU A 208 -15.84 18.73 -14.52
C GLU A 208 -14.39 18.33 -14.78
N TRP A 209 -13.87 18.57 -15.99
CA TRP A 209 -12.45 18.40 -16.29
C TRP A 209 -11.57 19.27 -15.41
N ARG A 210 -11.86 20.57 -15.28
CA ARG A 210 -11.09 21.46 -14.40
C ARG A 210 -11.17 21.05 -12.93
N ALA A 211 -12.33 20.57 -12.47
CA ALA A 211 -12.47 20.07 -11.11
C ALA A 211 -11.61 18.83 -10.87
N LEU A 212 -11.57 17.90 -11.84
CA LEU A 212 -10.74 16.71 -11.77
C LEU A 212 -9.24 17.06 -11.81
N GLU A 213 -8.81 17.95 -12.70
CA GLU A 213 -7.43 18.47 -12.76
C GLU A 213 -6.99 19.10 -11.43
N GLN A 214 -7.88 19.82 -10.75
CA GLN A 214 -7.61 20.38 -9.43
C GLN A 214 -7.53 19.29 -8.35
N ALA A 215 -8.39 18.27 -8.40
CA ALA A 215 -8.40 17.18 -7.43
C ALA A 215 -7.09 16.38 -7.50
N VAL A 216 -6.66 15.98 -8.71
CA VAL A 216 -5.40 15.23 -8.88
C VAL A 216 -4.13 16.06 -8.63
N ALA A 217 -4.26 17.37 -8.41
CA ALA A 217 -3.14 18.21 -7.98
C ALA A 217 -2.77 17.97 -6.50
N ALA A 218 -3.61 17.30 -5.72
CA ALA A 218 -3.33 16.93 -4.34
C ALA A 218 -2.11 15.99 -4.21
N PRO A 219 -1.46 15.93 -3.03
CA PRO A 219 -0.34 15.03 -2.76
C PRO A 219 -0.71 13.53 -2.81
N GLU A 220 -1.99 13.22 -2.58
CA GLU A 220 -2.54 11.88 -2.61
C GLU A 220 -3.65 11.83 -3.67
N VAL A 221 -3.67 10.77 -4.48
CA VAL A 221 -4.65 10.60 -5.57
C VAL A 221 -5.22 9.18 -5.58
N ASP A 222 -6.53 9.10 -5.61
CA ASP A 222 -7.32 7.87 -5.61
C ASP A 222 -7.76 7.46 -7.02
N PHE A 223 -7.54 6.20 -7.33
CA PHE A 223 -8.02 5.51 -8.51
C PHE A 223 -8.87 4.32 -8.07
N GLU A 224 -10.07 4.20 -8.63
CA GLU A 224 -10.95 3.07 -8.39
C GLU A 224 -11.30 2.42 -9.72
N LEU A 225 -10.92 1.16 -9.89
CA LEU A 225 -11.14 0.39 -11.09
C LEU A 225 -12.07 -0.79 -10.80
N THR A 226 -13.11 -0.95 -11.60
CA THR A 226 -13.93 -2.18 -11.60
C THR A 226 -13.60 -2.99 -12.84
N VAL A 227 -13.22 -4.25 -12.65
CA VAL A 227 -12.93 -5.23 -13.71
C VAL A 227 -14.00 -6.33 -13.72
N PRO A 228 -14.06 -7.20 -14.75
CA PRO A 228 -15.10 -8.22 -14.82
C PRO A 228 -15.16 -9.15 -13.60
N GLY A 229 -16.37 -9.61 -13.30
CA GLY A 229 -16.65 -10.46 -12.13
C GLY A 229 -16.97 -9.66 -10.86
N SER A 230 -17.06 -10.36 -9.74
CA SER A 230 -17.43 -9.76 -8.45
C SER A 230 -16.96 -10.62 -7.27
N GLY A 231 -17.08 -10.06 -6.05
CA GLY A 231 -16.80 -10.79 -4.81
C GLY A 231 -15.36 -10.65 -4.30
N SER A 232 -14.52 -9.83 -4.93
CA SER A 232 -13.19 -9.53 -4.46
C SER A 232 -12.81 -8.07 -4.68
N GLU A 233 -11.91 -7.60 -3.82
CA GLU A 233 -11.33 -6.27 -3.83
C GLU A 233 -9.87 -6.38 -3.37
N THR A 234 -8.99 -5.56 -3.95
CA THR A 234 -7.68 -5.27 -3.36
C THR A 234 -7.37 -3.79 -3.50
N GLU A 235 -6.37 -3.33 -2.76
CA GLU A 235 -5.83 -1.98 -2.89
C GLU A 235 -4.30 -2.01 -2.90
N VAL A 236 -3.70 -1.09 -3.65
CA VAL A 236 -2.26 -0.87 -3.64
C VAL A 236 -1.98 0.63 -3.56
N PHE A 237 -1.12 1.02 -2.63
CA PHE A 237 -0.56 2.36 -2.53
C PHE A 237 0.78 2.41 -3.26
N PHE A 238 1.03 3.47 -4.02
CA PHE A 238 2.25 3.58 -4.80
C PHE A 238 2.78 5.00 -4.89
N SER A 239 4.09 5.15 -5.04
CA SER A 239 4.72 6.47 -5.23
C SER A 239 4.61 6.94 -6.67
N ASP A 240 4.83 8.22 -6.93
CA ASP A 240 5.16 8.71 -8.26
C ASP A 240 6.56 8.26 -8.73
N LEU A 241 6.87 8.51 -10.01
CA LEU A 241 8.19 8.26 -10.60
C LEU A 241 8.81 9.60 -10.99
N THR A 242 9.86 9.99 -10.29
CA THR A 242 10.45 11.33 -10.40
C THR A 242 11.83 11.35 -11.03
N HIS A 243 12.29 12.53 -11.44
CA HIS A 243 13.68 12.71 -11.86
C HIS A 243 14.67 12.41 -10.73
N GLU A 244 14.26 12.67 -9.48
CA GLU A 244 15.09 12.42 -8.31
C GLU A 244 15.29 10.92 -8.06
N TYR A 245 14.28 10.08 -8.31
CA TYR A 245 14.43 8.63 -8.29
C TYR A 245 15.56 8.17 -9.22
N VAL A 246 15.57 8.68 -10.46
CA VAL A 246 16.60 8.35 -11.47
C VAL A 246 17.97 8.84 -11.01
N ARG A 247 18.05 10.06 -10.45
CA ARG A 247 19.31 10.63 -9.95
C ARG A 247 19.89 9.80 -8.82
N ILE A 248 19.08 9.47 -7.80
CA ILE A 248 19.49 8.65 -6.65
C ILE A 248 20.06 7.31 -7.14
N ASN A 249 19.31 6.59 -7.98
CA ASN A 249 19.68 5.23 -8.39
C ASN A 249 20.75 5.17 -9.49
N ALA A 250 21.00 6.26 -10.21
CA ALA A 250 22.09 6.34 -11.18
C ALA A 250 23.43 6.76 -10.54
N GLU A 251 23.39 7.59 -9.49
CA GLU A 251 24.58 8.16 -8.86
C GLU A 251 25.03 7.40 -7.62
N TYR A 252 24.11 6.69 -6.94
CA TYR A 252 24.39 5.89 -5.76
C TYR A 252 24.35 4.40 -6.11
N SER A 253 25.45 3.68 -5.85
CA SER A 253 25.51 2.23 -6.04
C SER A 253 25.28 1.51 -4.71
N THR A 254 24.37 0.54 -4.70
CA THR A 254 23.95 -0.26 -3.55
C THR A 254 24.60 -1.65 -3.51
#